data_AF-A0AB33EET6-F1
#
_entry.id   AF-A0AB33EET6-F1
#
_cell.length_a   1.000
_cell.length_b   1.000
_cell.length_c   1.000
_cell.angle_alpha   90.00
_cell.angle_beta   90.00
_cell.angle_gamma   90.00
#
_symmetry.space_group_name_H-M   'P 1'
#
loop_
_entity.id
_entity.type
_entity.pdbx_description
1 polymer ?
#
loop_
_entity_poly.entity_id
_entity_poly.type
_entity_poly.pdbx_seq_one_letter_code
_entity_poly.pdbx_strand_id
1 'polypeptide(L)'
;MSTNFYRAFEDGLRGSRDLIRQRQEIYLPFINPLKALYPQCPALDLGCGRGEWLELIQSQGFLARGVDLDEGMLQACQALDLPAEYGDALAALMALDDESQVVVSAFHFIEHIPFASLQLLVREALRVLKPAGLLIMETPNAENLLVGTNNFYLDPTHEKPIPHLLLSFLTEYTGFSRSKLVRLQESAALHDLPQLTLLDVLRGVSPDYAIIAQKTAGAEQLAVFDPCFDRAYGLSQEALTARYEQQMERRFQAMLEDHCLQEMQHQGAELGAELQHQGADVAAKLQRQCGELEAELQQTRKQRDEALAQAHEIWLQSCVDNSRLQALMSSTSWRLTAPLRWCARSVRWLGSSFARLLKSGARRIVVAGLRHTIGRPALRRRLNASLKRYPRLYEALKRFAINRGLMVSASVSRHETANNEVPQHLEGLSASARQVYYDLKKTTEQKDQR
;
A
#
# COMPACT_ATOMS: atom_id res chain seq x y z
N MET A 1 12.00 53.32 35.16
CA MET A 1 12.10 53.67 33.73
C MET A 1 11.83 55.16 33.59
N SER A 2 12.52 55.91 32.72
CA SER A 2 12.10 57.30 32.47
C SER A 2 10.83 57.28 31.61
N THR A 3 9.89 58.19 31.87
CA THR A 3 8.63 58.32 31.13
C THR A 3 8.84 58.41 29.61
N ASN A 4 9.86 59.15 29.16
CA ASN A 4 10.20 59.27 27.75
C ASN A 4 10.69 57.95 27.11
N PHE A 5 11.38 57.10 27.86
CA PHE A 5 11.84 55.80 27.34
C PHE A 5 10.66 54.85 27.18
N TYR A 6 9.77 54.79 28.17
CA TYR A 6 8.61 53.89 28.14
C TYR A 6 7.65 54.22 26.99
N ARG A 7 7.38 55.50 26.76
CA ARG A 7 6.61 55.96 25.59
C ARG A 7 7.25 55.58 24.26
N ALA A 8 8.56 55.83 24.09
CA ALA A 8 9.27 55.46 22.86
C ALA A 8 9.33 53.94 22.65
N PHE A 9 9.42 53.17 23.73
CA PHE A 9 9.37 51.71 23.72
C PHE A 9 8.01 51.21 23.24
N GLU A 10 6.91 51.74 23.77
CA GLU A 10 5.57 51.38 23.28
C GLU A 10 5.35 51.78 21.81
N ASP A 11 5.72 53.01 21.43
CA ASP A 11 5.56 53.47 20.04
C ASP A 11 6.34 52.57 19.05
N GLY A 12 7.50 52.05 19.48
CA GLY A 12 8.35 51.18 18.66
C GLY A 12 7.90 49.71 18.61
N LEU A 13 7.36 49.15 19.70
CA LEU A 13 7.07 47.72 19.82
C LEU A 13 5.58 47.36 19.80
N ARG A 14 4.71 48.25 20.31
CA ARG A 14 3.25 48.04 20.34
C ARG A 14 2.62 48.46 19.02
N GLY A 15 3.09 49.57 18.45
CA GLY A 15 2.69 50.08 17.14
C GLY A 15 2.08 51.49 17.18
N SER A 16 1.67 52.00 16.03
CA SER A 16 1.07 53.34 15.93
C SER A 16 -0.32 53.39 16.58
N ARG A 17 -0.74 54.57 17.06
CA ARG A 17 -2.09 54.79 17.61
C ARG A 17 -3.19 54.31 16.64
N ASP A 18 -3.07 54.63 15.36
CA ASP A 18 -4.06 54.23 14.35
C ASP A 18 -4.19 52.70 14.23
N LEU A 19 -3.07 51.98 14.30
CA LEU A 19 -3.07 50.51 14.27
C LEU A 19 -3.73 49.93 15.52
N ILE A 20 -3.42 50.47 16.70
CA ILE A 20 -4.01 50.01 17.97
C ILE A 20 -5.51 50.30 18.01
N ARG A 21 -5.92 51.50 17.60
CA ARG A 21 -7.33 51.88 17.46
C ARG A 21 -8.07 50.91 16.52
N GLN A 22 -7.49 50.60 15.36
CA GLN A 22 -8.08 49.64 14.42
C GLN A 22 -8.22 48.24 15.03
N ARG A 23 -7.21 47.77 15.77
CA ARG A 23 -7.25 46.46 16.45
C ARG A 23 -8.37 46.37 17.48
N GLN A 24 -8.67 47.47 18.17
CA GLN A 24 -9.74 47.54 19.17
C GLN A 24 -11.15 47.59 18.57
N GLU A 25 -11.31 47.77 17.26
CA GLU A 25 -12.62 47.74 16.60
C GLU A 25 -13.35 46.39 16.77
N ILE A 26 -12.59 45.31 17.03
CA ILE A 26 -13.15 43.98 17.27
C ILE A 26 -14.09 43.91 18.50
N TYR A 27 -13.98 44.87 19.42
CA TYR A 27 -14.83 44.96 20.61
C TYR A 27 -16.15 45.70 20.36
N LEU A 28 -16.27 46.44 19.25
CA LEU A 28 -17.49 47.20 18.94
C LEU A 28 -18.76 46.35 18.91
N PRO A 29 -18.76 45.15 18.28
CA PRO A 29 -19.94 44.27 18.30
C PRO A 29 -20.36 43.85 19.72
N PHE A 30 -19.43 43.78 20.68
CA PHE A 30 -19.73 43.45 22.07
C PHE A 30 -20.36 44.63 22.80
N ILE A 31 -19.83 45.85 22.64
CA ILE A 31 -20.34 47.01 23.40
C ILE A 31 -21.58 47.63 22.76
N ASN A 32 -21.72 47.60 21.43
CA ASN A 32 -22.80 48.28 20.72
C ASN A 32 -24.23 47.93 21.20
N PRO A 33 -24.57 46.67 21.53
CA PRO A 33 -25.88 46.32 22.07
C PRO A 33 -26.22 47.03 23.39
N LEU A 34 -25.22 47.44 24.18
CA LEU A 34 -25.44 48.18 25.43
C LEU A 34 -26.13 49.53 25.20
N LYS A 35 -25.98 50.14 24.01
CA LYS A 35 -26.64 51.41 23.67
C LYS A 35 -28.16 51.30 23.61
N ALA A 36 -28.68 50.12 23.26
CA ALA A 36 -30.12 49.87 23.30
C ALA A 36 -30.64 49.70 24.74
N LEU A 37 -29.77 49.29 25.67
CA LEU A 37 -30.11 49.04 27.07
C LEU A 37 -29.93 50.29 27.94
N TYR A 38 -28.92 51.12 27.64
CA TYR A 38 -28.50 52.23 28.46
C TYR A 38 -28.21 53.49 27.62
N PRO A 39 -29.01 54.56 27.71
CA PRO A 39 -28.86 55.74 26.85
C PRO A 39 -27.52 56.49 26.98
N GLN A 40 -26.93 56.55 28.17
CA GLN A 40 -25.71 57.33 28.44
C GLN A 40 -24.42 56.50 28.35
N CYS A 41 -24.53 55.17 28.37
CA CYS A 41 -23.40 54.23 28.26
C CYS A 41 -22.09 54.67 28.97
N PRO A 42 -22.11 54.88 30.31
CA PRO A 42 -20.91 55.23 31.06
C PRO A 42 -19.86 54.11 31.01
N ALA A 43 -18.62 54.45 30.70
CA ALA A 43 -17.53 53.48 30.59
C ALA A 43 -16.27 53.98 31.31
N LEU A 44 -15.51 53.04 31.89
CA LEU A 44 -14.21 53.30 32.52
C LEU A 44 -13.14 52.45 31.86
N ASP A 45 -12.05 53.08 31.44
CA ASP A 45 -10.84 52.42 30.94
C ASP A 45 -9.70 52.50 31.96
N LEU A 46 -9.22 51.34 32.41
CA LEU A 46 -8.20 51.18 33.42
C LEU A 46 -6.83 51.03 32.74
N GLY A 47 -5.91 51.95 33.01
CA GLY A 47 -4.63 52.01 32.29
C GLY A 47 -4.83 52.47 30.85
N CYS A 48 -5.47 53.62 30.66
CA CYS A 48 -5.91 54.07 29.34
C CYS A 48 -4.77 54.48 28.40
N GLY A 49 -3.54 54.63 28.89
CA GLY A 49 -2.35 54.93 28.10
C GLY A 49 -2.52 56.17 27.22
N ARG A 50 -2.32 55.99 25.90
CA ARG A 50 -2.48 57.06 24.89
C ARG A 50 -3.93 57.28 24.44
N GLY A 51 -4.90 56.63 25.06
CA GLY A 51 -6.33 56.88 24.89
C GLY A 51 -6.94 56.38 23.59
N GLU A 52 -6.32 55.44 22.87
CA GLU A 52 -6.85 54.89 21.62
C GLU A 52 -8.25 54.30 21.80
N TRP A 53 -8.47 53.59 22.91
CA TRP A 53 -9.77 53.00 23.23
C TRP A 53 -10.79 54.07 23.58
N LEU A 54 -10.41 55.06 24.39
CA LEU A 54 -11.26 56.20 24.76
C LEU A 54 -11.75 56.93 23.51
N GLU A 55 -10.84 57.25 22.60
CA GLU A 55 -11.14 57.90 21.32
C GLU A 55 -12.13 57.06 20.50
N LEU A 56 -11.91 55.74 20.42
CA LEU A 56 -12.78 54.83 19.69
C LEU A 56 -14.19 54.77 20.28
N ILE A 57 -14.34 54.52 21.58
CA ILE A 57 -15.68 54.32 22.17
C ILE A 57 -16.47 55.60 22.32
N GLN A 58 -15.81 56.75 22.49
CA GLN A 58 -16.49 58.04 22.42
C GLN A 58 -17.08 58.30 21.04
N SER A 59 -16.37 57.94 19.96
CA SER A 59 -16.91 58.02 18.60
C SER A 59 -18.16 57.15 18.40
N GLN A 60 -18.38 56.15 19.26
CA GLN A 60 -19.55 55.28 19.25
C GLN A 60 -20.70 55.77 20.16
N GLY A 61 -20.51 56.90 20.84
CA GLY A 61 -21.50 57.54 21.72
C GLY A 61 -21.43 57.13 23.19
N PHE A 62 -20.33 56.50 23.64
CA PHE A 62 -20.15 56.14 25.05
C PHE A 62 -19.61 57.34 25.85
N LEU A 63 -20.13 57.52 27.07
CA LEU A 63 -19.57 58.45 28.03
C LEU A 63 -18.38 57.78 28.74
N ALA A 64 -17.27 57.71 28.04
CA ALA A 64 -16.06 57.07 28.51
C ALA A 64 -15.14 58.04 29.26
N ARG A 65 -14.48 57.53 30.31
CA ARG A 65 -13.32 58.17 30.93
C ARG A 65 -12.21 57.14 31.16
N GLY A 66 -10.96 57.58 31.18
CA GLY A 66 -9.81 56.71 31.44
C GLY A 66 -8.97 57.18 32.61
N VAL A 67 -8.23 56.26 33.21
CA VAL A 67 -7.32 56.53 34.33
C VAL A 67 -5.97 55.89 34.05
N ASP A 68 -4.89 56.65 34.24
CA ASP A 68 -3.52 56.13 34.10
C ASP A 68 -2.57 56.76 35.13
N LEU A 69 -1.51 56.03 35.50
CA LEU A 69 -0.46 56.48 36.42
C LEU A 69 0.73 57.14 35.69
N ASP A 70 0.80 57.06 34.35
CA ASP A 70 1.85 57.69 33.56
C ASP A 70 1.37 59.02 32.95
N GLU A 71 1.79 60.14 33.54
CA GLU A 71 1.51 61.49 33.00
C GLU A 71 2.00 61.66 31.55
N GLY A 72 3.09 60.99 31.14
CA GLY A 72 3.60 61.09 29.79
C GLY A 72 2.74 60.41 28.74
N MET A 73 2.00 59.37 29.13
CA MET A 73 0.98 58.74 28.29
C MET A 73 -0.25 59.64 28.18
N LEU A 74 -0.67 60.23 29.31
CA LEU A 74 -1.81 61.15 29.37
C LEU A 74 -1.63 62.43 28.55
N GLN A 75 -0.40 62.84 28.24
CA GLN A 75 -0.15 63.96 27.31
C GLN A 75 -0.82 63.75 25.94
N ALA A 76 -0.87 62.52 25.44
CA ALA A 76 -1.55 62.22 24.18
C ALA A 76 -3.07 62.38 24.31
N CYS A 77 -3.64 61.97 25.44
CA CYS A 77 -5.04 62.17 25.75
C CYS A 77 -5.40 63.66 25.86
N GLN A 78 -4.58 64.44 26.57
CA GLN A 78 -4.74 65.89 26.72
C GLN A 78 -4.67 66.63 25.37
N ALA A 79 -3.75 66.24 24.49
CA ALA A 79 -3.62 66.86 23.16
C ALA A 79 -4.84 66.61 22.25
N LEU A 80 -5.66 65.61 22.57
CA LEU A 80 -6.85 65.21 21.82
C LEU A 80 -8.15 65.51 22.59
N ASP A 81 -8.07 66.23 23.70
CA ASP A 81 -9.18 66.52 24.60
C ASP A 81 -9.96 65.26 25.07
N LEU A 82 -9.26 64.13 25.20
CA LEU A 82 -9.84 62.89 25.74
C LEU A 82 -9.94 62.97 27.27
N PRO A 83 -11.05 62.50 27.88
CA PRO A 83 -11.27 62.54 29.32
C PRO A 83 -10.48 61.43 30.02
N ALA A 84 -9.18 61.66 30.15
CA ALA A 84 -8.28 60.82 30.90
C ALA A 84 -7.76 61.59 32.13
N GLU A 85 -7.72 60.94 33.28
CA GLU A 85 -7.25 61.52 34.53
C GLU A 85 -6.04 60.78 35.08
N TYR A 86 -5.16 61.52 35.74
CA TYR A 86 -4.03 60.93 36.46
C TYR A 86 -4.55 60.30 37.76
N GLY A 87 -4.29 59.01 37.95
CA GLY A 87 -4.70 58.33 39.16
C GLY A 87 -4.41 56.83 39.16
N ASP A 88 -4.57 56.23 40.33
CA ASP A 88 -4.54 54.77 40.47
C ASP A 88 -5.87 54.18 39.95
N ALA A 89 -5.76 53.29 38.96
CA ALA A 89 -6.91 52.72 38.28
C ALA A 89 -7.83 51.92 39.22
N LEU A 90 -7.27 51.22 40.22
CA LEU A 90 -8.07 50.46 41.19
C LEU A 90 -8.77 51.38 42.18
N ALA A 91 -8.11 52.42 42.66
CA ALA A 91 -8.72 53.43 43.51
C ALA A 91 -9.89 54.12 42.79
N ALA A 92 -9.72 54.47 41.51
CA ALA A 92 -10.78 55.06 40.69
C ALA A 92 -11.96 54.09 40.48
N LEU A 93 -11.69 52.80 40.27
CA LEU A 93 -12.72 51.77 40.16
C LEU A 93 -13.48 51.58 41.47
N MET A 94 -12.78 51.56 42.60
CA MET A 94 -13.39 51.43 43.94
C MET A 94 -14.23 52.65 44.34
N ALA A 95 -13.86 53.84 43.88
CA ALA A 95 -14.58 55.07 44.17
C ALA A 95 -15.93 55.18 43.44
N LEU A 96 -16.19 54.33 42.45
CA LEU A 96 -17.44 54.30 41.71
C LEU A 96 -18.58 53.66 42.51
N ASP A 97 -19.78 54.17 42.30
CA ASP A 97 -21.01 53.57 42.83
C ASP A 97 -21.33 52.22 42.17
N ASP A 98 -22.10 51.40 42.88
CA ASP A 98 -22.66 50.14 42.38
C ASP A 98 -23.48 50.40 41.11
N GLU A 99 -23.39 49.49 40.14
CA GLU A 99 -24.18 49.55 38.90
C GLU A 99 -24.14 50.93 38.20
N SER A 100 -22.98 51.58 38.21
CA SER A 100 -22.75 52.89 37.60
C SER A 100 -22.18 52.81 36.18
N GLN A 101 -21.48 51.73 35.81
CA GLN A 101 -20.80 51.58 34.51
C GLN A 101 -21.49 50.53 33.62
N VAL A 102 -21.44 50.67 32.30
CA VAL A 102 -21.84 49.62 31.35
C VAL A 102 -20.64 48.84 30.80
N VAL A 103 -19.46 49.46 30.79
CA VAL A 103 -18.20 48.84 30.37
C VAL A 103 -17.11 49.23 31.35
N VAL A 104 -16.32 48.24 31.77
CA VAL A 104 -15.01 48.44 32.39
C VAL A 104 -14.00 47.74 31.50
N SER A 105 -12.97 48.44 31.03
CA SER A 105 -11.93 47.88 30.18
C SER A 105 -10.55 48.01 30.80
N ALA A 106 -9.65 47.09 30.43
CA ALA A 106 -8.25 47.07 30.83
C ALA A 106 -7.42 46.46 29.70
N PHE A 107 -6.81 47.30 28.87
CA PHE A 107 -6.04 46.88 27.69
C PHE A 107 -4.55 46.93 27.97
N HIS A 108 -3.90 45.76 28.02
CA HIS A 108 -2.49 45.64 28.39
C HIS A 108 -2.18 46.30 29.76
N PHE A 109 -3.02 46.02 30.74
CA PHE A 109 -2.93 46.58 32.09
C PHE A 109 -2.76 45.48 33.14
N ILE A 110 -3.50 44.38 33.01
CA ILE A 110 -3.60 43.34 34.03
C ILE A 110 -2.30 42.56 34.24
N GLU A 111 -1.40 42.56 33.25
CA GLU A 111 -0.07 41.97 33.33
C GLU A 111 0.93 42.79 34.15
N HIS A 112 0.60 44.04 34.47
CA HIS A 112 1.42 44.96 35.27
C HIS A 112 1.03 45.00 36.75
N ILE A 113 0.00 44.25 37.17
CA ILE A 113 -0.50 44.26 38.55
C ILE A 113 -0.35 42.90 39.24
N PRO A 114 -0.15 42.87 40.57
CA PRO A 114 -0.16 41.63 41.33
C PRO A 114 -1.50 40.90 41.22
N PHE A 115 -1.46 39.56 41.31
CA PHE A 115 -2.68 38.74 41.22
C PHE A 115 -3.76 39.12 42.24
N ALA A 116 -3.39 39.50 43.47
CA ALA A 116 -4.34 39.97 44.49
C ALA A 116 -5.10 41.24 44.04
N SER A 117 -4.40 42.14 43.35
CA SER A 117 -4.97 43.35 42.76
C SER A 117 -5.88 43.03 41.58
N LEU A 118 -5.53 42.03 40.76
CA LEU A 118 -6.41 41.52 39.70
C LEU A 118 -7.70 40.90 40.26
N GLN A 119 -7.63 40.14 41.34
CA GLN A 119 -8.82 39.61 42.02
C GLN A 119 -9.74 40.74 42.52
N LEU A 120 -9.14 41.81 43.08
CA LEU A 120 -9.87 42.99 43.50
C LEU A 120 -10.52 43.70 42.29
N LEU A 121 -9.79 43.88 41.20
CA LEU A 121 -10.28 44.47 39.95
C LEU A 121 -11.54 43.77 39.46
N VAL A 122 -11.48 42.44 39.31
CA VAL A 122 -12.60 41.65 38.77
C VAL A 122 -13.82 41.74 39.69
N ARG A 123 -13.62 41.75 41.01
CA ARG A 123 -14.70 41.92 41.99
C ARG A 123 -15.34 43.30 41.93
N GLU A 124 -14.54 44.35 41.92
CA GLU A 124 -15.05 45.73 41.86
C GLU A 124 -15.71 46.02 40.51
N ALA A 125 -15.17 45.48 39.41
CA ALA A 125 -15.81 45.55 38.10
C ALA A 125 -17.22 44.93 38.13
N LEU A 126 -17.39 43.74 38.72
CA LEU A 126 -18.71 43.13 38.86
C LEU A 126 -19.68 43.99 39.68
N ARG A 127 -19.20 44.65 40.74
CA ARG A 127 -20.00 45.56 41.57
C ARG A 127 -20.47 46.78 40.79
N VAL A 128 -19.55 47.49 40.12
CA VAL A 128 -19.85 48.76 39.43
C VAL A 128 -20.57 48.57 38.10
N LEU A 129 -20.49 47.40 37.48
CA LEU A 129 -21.17 47.14 36.21
C LEU A 129 -22.69 47.07 36.42
N LYS A 130 -23.44 47.68 35.51
CA LYS A 130 -24.89 47.51 35.37
C LYS A 130 -25.22 46.08 34.88
N PRO A 131 -26.47 45.59 35.04
CA PRO A 131 -26.89 44.34 34.42
C PRO A 131 -26.54 44.29 32.93
N ALA A 132 -26.06 43.14 32.44
CA ALA A 132 -25.55 42.91 31.08
C ALA A 132 -24.25 43.67 30.73
N GLY A 133 -23.72 44.49 31.65
CA GLY A 133 -22.46 45.21 31.48
C GLY A 133 -21.26 44.28 31.32
N LEU A 134 -20.21 44.82 30.72
CA LEU A 134 -19.04 44.04 30.27
C LEU A 134 -17.77 44.46 30.99
N LEU A 135 -17.01 43.48 31.45
CA LEU A 135 -15.60 43.63 31.78
C LEU A 135 -14.77 43.10 30.60
N ILE A 136 -13.90 43.93 30.04
CA ILE A 136 -12.99 43.56 28.95
C ILE A 136 -11.55 43.65 29.47
N MET A 137 -10.83 42.54 29.43
CA MET A 137 -9.41 42.50 29.81
C MET A 137 -8.61 41.89 28.68
N GLU A 138 -7.75 42.69 28.04
CA GLU A 138 -6.83 42.24 26.99
C GLU A 138 -5.41 42.19 27.54
N THR A 139 -4.68 41.12 27.24
CA THR A 139 -3.31 40.92 27.72
C THR A 139 -2.55 39.95 26.80
N PRO A 140 -1.20 39.97 26.80
CA PRO A 140 -0.41 39.06 25.99
C PRO A 140 -0.73 37.59 26.24
N ASN A 141 -0.82 36.82 25.17
CA ASN A 141 -1.23 35.43 25.20
C ASN A 141 -0.07 34.49 25.48
N ALA A 142 -0.05 33.94 26.69
CA ALA A 142 0.91 32.92 27.12
C ALA A 142 0.80 31.60 26.32
N GLU A 143 -0.32 31.35 25.61
CA GLU A 143 -0.48 30.22 24.70
C GLU A 143 0.42 30.35 23.45
N ASN A 144 0.74 31.58 23.02
CA ASN A 144 1.72 31.79 21.97
C ASN A 144 3.13 31.60 22.54
N LEU A 145 3.86 30.59 22.05
CA LEU A 145 5.17 30.21 22.59
C LEU A 145 6.18 31.36 22.52
N LEU A 146 6.19 32.14 21.45
CA LEU A 146 7.13 33.27 21.32
C LEU A 146 6.77 34.39 22.30
N VAL A 147 5.48 34.65 22.50
CA VAL A 147 5.02 35.64 23.47
C VAL A 147 5.38 35.19 24.89
N GLY A 148 4.94 34.00 25.29
CA GLY A 148 5.12 33.49 26.65
C GLY A 148 6.57 33.21 27.06
N THR A 149 7.51 33.02 26.12
CA THR A 149 8.92 32.72 26.42
C THR A 149 9.90 33.86 26.14
N ASN A 150 9.51 34.87 25.36
CA ASN A 150 10.41 35.94 24.95
C ASN A 150 9.73 37.32 24.97
N ASN A 151 8.73 37.55 24.10
CA ASN A 151 8.21 38.92 23.90
C ASN A 151 7.58 39.51 25.16
N PHE A 152 6.95 38.67 25.99
CA PHE A 152 6.39 39.10 27.28
C PHE A 152 7.47 39.73 28.18
N TYR A 153 8.71 39.25 28.13
CA TYR A 153 9.79 39.75 28.99
C TYR A 153 10.56 40.94 28.39
N LEU A 154 10.16 41.44 27.21
CA LEU A 154 10.73 42.66 26.65
C LEU A 154 10.33 43.89 27.45
N ASP A 155 9.13 43.89 28.04
CA ASP A 155 8.73 44.90 29.00
C ASP A 155 9.12 44.43 30.42
N PRO A 156 10.09 45.10 31.07
CA PRO A 156 10.54 44.72 32.41
C PRO A 156 9.52 45.04 33.51
N THR A 157 8.43 45.74 33.21
CA THR A 157 7.38 46.09 34.16
C THR A 157 6.28 45.03 34.27
N HIS A 158 6.26 44.05 33.36
CA HIS A 158 5.36 42.91 33.46
C HIS A 158 5.68 42.04 34.68
N GLU A 159 4.65 41.58 35.38
CA GLU A 159 4.80 40.65 36.48
C GLU A 159 4.96 39.21 35.99
N LYS A 160 3.89 38.63 35.42
CA LYS A 160 3.83 37.23 34.99
C LYS A 160 2.83 37.05 33.84
N PRO A 161 3.10 36.14 32.89
CA PRO A 161 2.10 35.78 31.89
C PRO A 161 0.86 35.22 32.58
N ILE A 162 -0.33 35.66 32.15
CA ILE A 162 -1.61 35.21 32.69
C ILE A 162 -2.22 34.23 31.69
N PRO A 163 -2.33 32.91 32.01
CA PRO A 163 -3.01 31.97 31.13
C PRO A 163 -4.50 32.30 31.01
N HIS A 164 -5.05 32.24 29.80
CA HIS A 164 -6.46 32.60 29.56
C HIS A 164 -7.46 31.77 30.38
N LEU A 165 -7.13 30.51 30.70
CA LEU A 165 -7.95 29.64 31.55
C LEU A 165 -8.06 30.20 32.98
N LEU A 166 -6.97 30.74 33.53
CA LEU A 166 -6.97 31.35 34.87
C LEU A 166 -7.85 32.60 34.89
N LEU A 167 -7.72 33.45 33.87
CA LEU A 167 -8.50 34.69 33.79
C LEU A 167 -9.99 34.40 33.59
N SER A 168 -10.34 33.45 32.72
CA SER A 168 -11.73 32.99 32.52
C SER A 168 -12.32 32.46 33.83
N PHE A 169 -11.61 31.54 34.49
CA PHE A 169 -12.02 30.96 35.77
C PHE A 169 -12.21 32.04 36.85
N LEU A 170 -11.31 33.02 36.93
CA LEU A 170 -11.43 34.11 37.90
C LEU A 170 -12.73 34.91 37.70
N THR A 171 -13.10 35.22 36.45
CA THR A 171 -14.35 35.92 36.16
C THR A 171 -15.58 35.11 36.53
N GLU A 172 -15.62 33.82 36.19
CA GLU A 172 -16.72 32.93 36.54
C GLU A 172 -16.84 32.72 38.05
N TYR A 173 -15.71 32.46 38.73
CA TYR A 173 -15.64 32.30 40.18
C TYR A 173 -16.13 33.53 40.94
N THR A 174 -15.85 34.73 40.40
CA THR A 174 -16.28 36.00 41.02
C THR A 174 -17.79 36.24 40.87
N GLY A 175 -18.45 35.60 39.90
CA GLY A 175 -19.90 35.66 39.71
C GLY A 175 -20.37 36.33 38.42
N PHE A 176 -19.51 36.50 37.41
CA PHE A 176 -19.96 36.86 36.07
C PHE A 176 -20.80 35.72 35.47
N SER A 177 -21.83 36.05 34.70
CA SER A 177 -22.77 35.06 34.14
C SER A 177 -22.14 34.20 33.06
N ARG A 178 -21.23 34.78 32.27
CA ARG A 178 -20.48 34.11 31.22
C ARG A 178 -19.21 34.87 30.90
N SER A 179 -18.24 34.14 30.36
CA SER A 179 -16.93 34.65 29.98
C SER A 179 -16.61 34.23 28.56
N LYS A 180 -16.09 35.15 27.74
CA LYS A 180 -15.73 34.89 26.35
C LYS A 180 -14.26 35.13 26.13
N LEU A 181 -13.56 34.08 25.71
CA LEU A 181 -12.21 34.16 25.16
C LEU A 181 -12.25 34.67 23.72
N VAL A 182 -11.52 35.76 23.49
CA VAL A 182 -11.28 36.35 22.18
C VAL A 182 -9.78 36.32 21.94
N ARG A 183 -9.31 35.51 20.99
CA ARG A 183 -7.90 35.49 20.57
C ARG A 183 -7.68 36.48 19.44
N LEU A 184 -6.56 37.19 19.46
CA LEU A 184 -6.40 38.43 18.73
C LEU A 184 -5.01 38.63 18.10
N GLN A 185 -4.97 39.51 17.09
CA GLN A 185 -3.77 40.01 16.39
C GLN A 185 -2.86 38.95 15.73
N GLU A 186 -3.35 37.75 15.46
CA GLU A 186 -2.64 36.81 14.59
C GLU A 186 -2.51 37.35 13.16
N SER A 187 -1.57 36.80 12.39
CA SER A 187 -1.46 37.10 10.97
C SER A 187 -2.68 36.56 10.21
N ALA A 188 -3.39 37.43 9.51
CA ALA A 188 -4.54 37.06 8.68
C ALA A 188 -4.20 35.94 7.65
N ALA A 189 -2.96 35.92 7.15
CA ALA A 189 -2.51 34.92 6.19
C ALA A 189 -2.51 33.48 6.74
N LEU A 190 -2.45 33.30 8.07
CA LEU A 190 -2.43 31.98 8.70
C LEU A 190 -3.78 31.26 8.68
N HIS A 191 -4.88 32.00 8.55
CA HIS A 191 -6.21 31.43 8.43
C HIS A 191 -6.31 30.56 7.16
N ASP A 192 -5.85 31.10 6.03
CA ASP A 192 -5.99 30.46 4.71
C ASP A 192 -4.71 29.80 4.18
N LEU A 193 -3.64 29.74 4.99
CA LEU A 193 -2.37 29.17 4.55
C LEU A 193 -2.53 27.68 4.18
N PRO A 194 -2.22 27.27 2.93
CA PRO A 194 -2.49 25.92 2.46
C PRO A 194 -1.55 24.87 3.07
N GLN A 195 -0.33 25.30 3.43
CA GLN A 195 0.67 24.46 4.06
C GLN A 195 1.26 25.19 5.26
N LEU A 196 1.02 24.64 6.44
CA LEU A 196 1.62 25.11 7.68
C LEU A 196 3.01 24.51 7.82
N THR A 197 3.93 25.33 8.29
CA THR A 197 5.22 24.88 8.83
C THR A 197 5.10 24.69 10.34
N LEU A 198 6.06 23.97 10.93
CA LEU A 198 6.15 23.88 12.39
C LEU A 198 6.31 25.27 13.03
N LEU A 199 7.01 26.19 12.36
CA LEU A 199 7.21 27.55 12.86
C LEU A 199 5.89 28.32 12.95
N ASP A 200 4.98 28.11 12.00
CA ASP A 200 3.64 28.69 12.02
C ASP A 200 2.83 28.17 13.20
N VAL A 201 2.98 26.89 13.56
CA VAL A 201 2.32 26.33 14.76
C VAL A 201 2.89 26.96 16.04
N LEU A 202 4.21 27.13 16.12
CA LEU A 202 4.87 27.65 17.32
C LEU A 202 4.65 29.16 17.53
N ARG A 203 4.53 29.94 16.45
CA ARG A 203 4.47 31.42 16.51
C ARG A 203 3.15 32.02 16.05
N GLY A 204 2.33 31.25 15.35
CA GLY A 204 1.12 31.72 14.67
C GLY A 204 -0.14 31.70 15.51
N VAL A 205 -0.08 31.18 16.73
CA VAL A 205 -1.12 31.37 17.75
C VAL A 205 -1.33 32.88 17.92
N SER A 206 -2.56 33.31 18.16
CA SER A 206 -2.85 34.72 18.42
C SER A 206 -1.95 35.28 19.54
N PRO A 207 -1.17 36.35 19.28
CA PRO A 207 -0.20 36.88 20.23
C PRO A 207 -0.84 37.51 21.47
N ASP A 208 -2.07 38.03 21.37
CA ASP A 208 -2.82 38.54 22.50
C ASP A 208 -4.17 37.81 22.62
N TYR A 209 -4.76 37.91 23.80
CA TYR A 209 -6.13 37.46 24.02
C TYR A 209 -6.86 38.45 24.92
N ALA A 210 -8.18 38.43 24.83
CA ALA A 210 -9.05 39.10 25.77
C ALA A 210 -10.06 38.15 26.39
N ILE A 211 -10.41 38.45 27.63
CA ILE A 211 -11.57 37.90 28.31
C ILE A 211 -12.63 38.99 28.39
N ILE A 212 -13.78 38.71 27.80
CA ILE A 212 -14.98 39.54 27.88
C ILE A 212 -15.96 38.84 28.82
N ALA A 213 -16.08 39.34 30.04
CA ALA A 213 -16.98 38.80 31.05
C ALA A 213 -18.25 39.65 31.15
N GLN A 214 -19.41 39.00 31.15
CA GLN A 214 -20.70 39.68 31.16
C GLN A 214 -21.43 39.49 32.49
N LYS A 215 -21.85 40.60 33.12
CA LYS A 215 -22.64 40.58 34.34
C LYS A 215 -24.04 40.03 34.07
N THR A 216 -24.58 39.27 35.02
CA THR A 216 -25.93 38.69 34.95
C THR A 216 -27.00 39.75 34.69
N ALA A 217 -28.00 39.40 33.88
CA ALA A 217 -29.13 40.23 33.51
C ALA A 217 -30.34 39.38 33.14
N GLY A 218 -31.45 40.00 32.72
CA GLY A 218 -32.58 39.28 32.15
C GLY A 218 -32.20 38.54 30.86
N ALA A 219 -32.81 37.39 30.60
CA ALA A 219 -32.48 36.55 29.45
C ALA A 219 -32.59 37.30 28.10
N GLU A 220 -33.62 38.13 27.92
CA GLU A 220 -33.78 38.95 26.71
C GLU A 220 -32.67 40.00 26.55
N GLN A 221 -32.16 40.54 27.66
CA GLN A 221 -31.03 41.48 27.62
C GLN A 221 -29.71 40.78 27.29
N LEU A 222 -29.53 39.53 27.69
CA LEU A 222 -28.33 38.76 27.35
C LEU A 222 -28.37 38.22 25.91
N ALA A 223 -29.56 37.89 25.41
CA ALA A 223 -29.74 37.28 24.09
C ALA A 223 -29.22 38.14 22.93
N VAL A 224 -29.25 39.48 23.06
CA VAL A 224 -28.74 40.39 22.01
C VAL A 224 -27.22 40.28 21.80
N PHE A 225 -26.49 39.70 22.76
CA PHE A 225 -25.04 39.51 22.67
C PHE A 225 -24.65 38.11 22.17
N ASP A 226 -25.59 37.15 22.13
CA ASP A 226 -25.33 35.76 21.76
C ASP A 226 -24.57 35.61 20.43
N PRO A 227 -24.87 36.35 19.35
CA PRO A 227 -24.11 36.24 18.09
C PRO A 227 -22.60 36.48 18.24
N CYS A 228 -22.19 37.37 19.15
CA CYS A 228 -20.79 37.65 19.42
C CYS A 228 -20.20 36.65 20.43
N PHE A 229 -20.98 36.19 21.40
CA PHE A 229 -20.52 35.19 22.38
C PHE A 229 -20.40 33.78 21.79
N ASP A 230 -21.18 33.42 20.77
CA ASP A 230 -21.15 32.11 20.13
C ASP A 230 -20.05 31.99 19.06
N ARG A 231 -19.60 33.10 18.49
CA ARG A 231 -18.57 33.13 17.45
C ARG A 231 -17.20 32.67 17.98
N ALA A 232 -16.45 31.90 17.20
CA ALA A 232 -15.04 31.61 17.48
C ALA A 232 -14.13 32.77 17.03
N TYR A 233 -13.08 33.06 17.82
CA TYR A 233 -12.14 34.15 17.57
C TYR A 233 -10.70 33.66 17.66
N GLY A 234 -9.88 34.15 16.73
CA GLY A 234 -8.44 33.92 16.63
C GLY A 234 -8.03 32.47 16.42
N LEU A 235 -6.73 32.22 16.58
CA LEU A 235 -6.09 30.91 16.38
C LEU A 235 -5.52 30.40 17.69
N SER A 236 -5.97 29.21 18.10
CA SER A 236 -5.39 28.48 19.24
C SER A 236 -4.21 27.62 18.80
N GLN A 237 -3.38 27.24 19.77
CA GLN A 237 -2.31 26.26 19.58
C GLN A 237 -2.88 24.93 19.11
N GLU A 238 -3.97 24.47 19.74
CA GLU A 238 -4.65 23.22 19.38
C GLU A 238 -5.12 23.23 17.91
N ALA A 239 -5.73 24.32 17.44
CA ALA A 239 -6.21 24.43 16.07
C ALA A 239 -5.08 24.36 15.04
N LEU A 240 -3.95 25.03 15.30
CA LEU A 240 -2.80 25.01 14.42
C LEU A 240 -2.09 23.65 14.43
N THR A 241 -1.92 23.05 15.62
CA THR A 241 -1.34 21.70 15.76
C THR A 241 -2.18 20.68 15.02
N ALA A 242 -3.51 20.67 15.19
CA ALA A 242 -4.39 19.73 14.51
C ALA A 242 -4.34 19.87 12.98
N ARG A 243 -4.31 21.11 12.46
CA ARG A 243 -4.14 21.35 11.01
C ARG A 243 -2.80 20.82 10.50
N TYR A 244 -1.72 21.07 11.24
CA TYR A 244 -0.38 20.59 10.88
C TYR A 244 -0.28 19.06 10.92
N GLU A 245 -0.82 18.42 11.95
CA GLU A 245 -0.87 16.95 12.06
C GLU A 245 -1.66 16.33 10.91
N GLN A 246 -2.84 16.88 10.59
CA GLN A 246 -3.65 16.41 9.46
C GLN A 246 -2.89 16.57 8.13
N GLN A 247 -2.14 17.65 7.96
CA GLN A 247 -1.30 17.86 6.79
C GLN A 247 -0.16 16.83 6.71
N MET A 248 0.49 16.52 7.84
CA MET A 248 1.56 15.51 7.89
C MET A 248 1.02 14.12 7.57
N GLU A 249 -0.13 13.75 8.13
CA GLU A 249 -0.79 12.47 7.86
C GLU A 249 -1.12 12.32 6.37
N ARG A 250 -1.72 13.34 5.75
CA ARG A 250 -2.01 13.32 4.30
C ARG A 250 -0.74 13.18 3.46
N ARG A 251 0.33 13.88 3.83
CA ARG A 251 1.62 13.80 3.12
C ARG A 251 2.25 12.41 3.28
N PHE A 252 2.15 11.81 4.46
CA PHE A 252 2.66 10.47 4.73
C PHE A 252 1.89 9.41 3.94
N GLN A 253 0.56 9.49 3.93
CA GLN A 253 -0.29 8.60 3.12
C GLN A 253 0.03 8.72 1.62
N ALA A 254 0.17 9.94 1.10
CA ALA A 254 0.53 10.15 -0.30
C ALA A 254 1.91 9.56 -0.66
N MET A 255 2.90 9.63 0.25
CA MET A 255 4.21 9.00 0.05
C MET A 255 4.12 7.47 0.05
N LEU A 256 3.30 6.87 0.92
CA LEU A 256 3.08 5.42 0.96
C LEU A 256 2.40 4.93 -0.33
N GLU A 257 1.39 5.65 -0.81
CA GLU A 257 0.71 5.35 -2.07
C GLU A 257 1.67 5.43 -3.26
N ASP A 258 2.48 6.49 -3.35
CA ASP A 258 3.47 6.66 -4.42
C ASP A 258 4.54 5.55 -4.38
N HIS A 259 5.00 5.18 -3.19
CA HIS A 259 5.95 4.07 -3.03
C HIS A 259 5.35 2.73 -3.46
N CYS A 260 4.12 2.41 -3.04
CA CYS A 260 3.42 1.19 -3.44
C CYS A 260 3.21 1.15 -4.97
N LEU A 261 2.84 2.28 -5.57
CA LEU A 261 2.68 2.39 -7.02
C LEU A 261 4.00 2.14 -7.76
N GLN A 262 5.11 2.69 -7.26
CA GLN A 262 6.45 2.47 -7.81
C GLN A 262 6.87 0.99 -7.70
N GLU A 263 6.63 0.34 -6.57
CA GLU A 263 6.91 -1.10 -6.41
C GLU A 263 6.08 -1.96 -7.37
N MET A 264 4.78 -1.67 -7.49
CA MET A 264 3.91 -2.38 -8.44
C MET A 264 4.36 -2.20 -9.88
N GLN A 265 4.80 -0.99 -10.25
CA GLN A 265 5.36 -0.71 -11.58
C GLN A 265 6.66 -1.48 -11.82
N HIS A 266 7.55 -1.56 -10.83
CA HIS A 266 8.79 -2.31 -10.93
C HIS A 266 8.52 -3.81 -11.11
N GLN A 267 7.68 -4.41 -10.26
CA GLN A 267 7.29 -5.81 -10.39
C GLN A 267 6.60 -6.09 -11.72
N GLY A 268 5.73 -5.18 -12.18
CA GLY A 268 5.08 -5.28 -13.48
C GLY A 268 6.08 -5.24 -14.64
N ALA A 269 7.11 -4.40 -14.56
CA ALA A 269 8.18 -4.32 -15.54
C ALA A 269 9.07 -5.58 -15.55
N GLU A 270 9.44 -6.10 -14.38
CA GLU A 270 10.19 -7.35 -14.24
C GLU A 270 9.42 -8.54 -14.82
N LEU A 271 8.16 -8.71 -14.42
CA LEU A 271 7.30 -9.78 -14.94
C LEU A 271 7.09 -9.66 -16.45
N GLY A 272 6.93 -8.42 -16.95
CA GLY A 272 6.84 -8.13 -18.38
C GLY A 272 8.10 -8.52 -19.15
N ALA A 273 9.28 -8.23 -18.61
CA ALA A 273 10.55 -8.63 -19.19
C ALA A 273 10.73 -10.15 -19.18
N GLU A 274 10.32 -10.82 -18.10
CA GLU A 274 10.38 -12.28 -17.96
C GLU A 274 9.46 -12.98 -18.97
N LEU A 275 8.23 -12.49 -19.12
CA LEU A 275 7.28 -12.99 -20.12
C LEU A 275 7.77 -12.77 -21.55
N GLN A 276 8.41 -11.63 -21.84
CA GLN A 276 9.03 -11.37 -23.15
C GLN A 276 10.19 -12.33 -23.43
N HIS A 277 11.06 -12.58 -22.44
CA HIS A 277 12.16 -13.53 -22.58
C HIS A 277 11.64 -14.96 -22.81
N GLN A 278 10.67 -15.42 -22.01
CA GLN A 278 10.05 -16.73 -22.19
C GLN A 278 9.35 -16.84 -23.55
N GLY A 279 8.64 -15.80 -23.97
CA GLY A 279 8.02 -15.72 -25.30
C GLY A 279 9.03 -15.83 -26.43
N ALA A 280 10.17 -15.13 -26.32
CA ALA A 280 11.27 -15.21 -27.29
C ALA A 280 11.92 -16.60 -27.33
N ASP A 281 12.12 -17.23 -26.17
CA ASP A 281 12.65 -18.60 -26.08
C ASP A 281 11.72 -19.64 -26.71
N VAL A 282 10.41 -19.53 -26.45
CA VAL A 282 9.39 -20.40 -27.05
C VAL A 282 9.34 -20.19 -28.56
N ALA A 283 9.35 -18.94 -29.03
CA ALA A 283 9.39 -18.62 -30.46
C ALA A 283 10.65 -19.18 -31.13
N ALA A 284 11.83 -19.04 -30.50
CA ALA A 284 13.09 -19.58 -31.00
C ALA A 284 13.09 -21.12 -31.05
N LYS A 285 12.50 -21.80 -30.06
CA LYS A 285 12.33 -23.26 -30.07
C LYS A 285 11.41 -23.71 -31.18
N LEU A 286 10.25 -23.06 -31.34
CA LEU A 286 9.30 -23.33 -32.42
C LEU A 286 9.95 -23.15 -33.79
N GLN A 287 10.72 -22.07 -33.97
CA GLN A 287 11.40 -21.80 -35.24
C GLN A 287 12.46 -22.86 -35.57
N ARG A 288 13.21 -23.35 -34.57
CA ARG A 288 14.13 -24.49 -34.76
C ARG A 288 13.40 -25.76 -35.13
N GLN A 289 12.32 -26.10 -34.43
CA GLN A 289 11.52 -27.30 -34.72
C GLN A 289 10.90 -27.24 -36.12
N CYS A 290 10.37 -26.09 -36.54
CA CYS A 290 9.88 -25.89 -37.89
C CYS A 290 11.00 -26.09 -38.93
N GLY A 291 12.20 -25.54 -38.69
CA GLY A 291 13.34 -25.73 -39.58
C GLY A 291 13.82 -27.19 -39.66
N GLU A 292 13.82 -27.92 -38.53
CA GLU A 292 14.14 -29.35 -38.48
C GLU A 292 13.10 -30.18 -39.25
N LEU A 293 11.81 -29.92 -39.04
CA LEU A 293 10.71 -30.55 -39.75
C LEU A 293 10.77 -30.28 -41.26
N GLU A 294 11.07 -29.06 -41.67
CA GLU A 294 11.25 -28.71 -43.09
C GLU A 294 12.43 -29.47 -43.71
N ALA A 295 13.55 -29.59 -42.99
CA ALA A 295 14.71 -30.36 -43.43
C ALA A 295 14.39 -31.86 -43.55
N GLU A 296 13.70 -32.46 -42.57
CA GLU A 296 13.24 -33.85 -42.64
C GLU A 296 12.28 -34.07 -43.82
N LEU A 297 11.38 -33.12 -44.08
CA LEU A 297 10.43 -33.20 -45.18
C LEU A 297 11.14 -33.11 -46.53
N GLN A 298 12.16 -32.25 -46.66
CA GLN A 298 13.01 -32.21 -47.85
C GLN A 298 13.80 -33.50 -48.05
N GLN A 299 14.40 -34.05 -46.98
CA GLN A 299 15.12 -35.32 -47.01
C GLN A 299 14.20 -36.45 -47.49
N THR A 300 12.99 -36.52 -46.93
CA THR A 300 11.98 -37.53 -47.28
C THR A 300 11.51 -37.39 -48.72
N ARG A 301 11.28 -36.15 -49.19
CA ARG A 301 10.96 -35.88 -50.60
C ARG A 301 12.08 -36.37 -51.52
N LYS A 302 13.34 -36.10 -51.18
CA LYS A 302 14.50 -36.54 -51.95
C LYS A 302 14.59 -38.07 -52.02
N GLN A 303 14.44 -38.76 -50.88
CA GLN A 303 14.42 -40.23 -50.82
C GLN A 303 13.28 -40.83 -51.65
N ARG A 304 12.08 -40.22 -51.58
CA ARG A 304 10.93 -40.62 -52.41
C ARG A 304 11.26 -40.48 -53.89
N ASP A 305 11.83 -39.36 -54.30
CA ASP A 305 12.15 -39.09 -55.71
C ASP A 305 13.25 -40.03 -56.23
N GLU A 306 14.27 -40.32 -55.41
CA GLU A 306 15.29 -41.33 -55.72
C GLU A 306 14.68 -42.74 -55.85
N ALA A 307 13.77 -43.13 -54.94
CA ALA A 307 13.09 -44.42 -55.01
C ALA A 307 12.17 -44.53 -56.25
N LEU A 308 11.47 -43.45 -56.61
CA LEU A 308 10.67 -43.38 -57.84
C LEU A 308 11.55 -43.52 -59.08
N ALA A 309 12.72 -42.88 -59.12
CA ALA A 309 13.67 -43.00 -60.21
C ALA A 309 14.19 -44.45 -60.35
N GLN A 310 14.58 -45.08 -59.23
CA GLN A 310 15.00 -46.49 -59.21
C GLN A 310 13.89 -47.43 -59.68
N ALA A 311 12.65 -47.23 -59.20
CA ALA A 311 11.51 -48.02 -59.63
C ALA A 311 11.23 -47.87 -61.13
N HIS A 312 11.39 -46.65 -61.66
CA HIS A 312 11.25 -46.39 -63.09
C HIS A 312 12.33 -47.09 -63.92
N GLU A 313 13.58 -47.09 -63.45
CA GLU A 313 14.69 -47.80 -64.11
C GLU A 313 14.45 -49.32 -64.15
N ILE A 314 14.05 -49.91 -63.02
CA ILE A 314 13.69 -51.33 -62.94
C ILE A 314 12.52 -51.65 -63.87
N TRP A 315 11.53 -50.76 -63.96
CA TRP A 315 10.39 -50.93 -64.86
C TRP A 315 10.81 -50.90 -66.33
N LEU A 316 11.65 -49.94 -66.74
CA LEU A 316 12.20 -49.85 -68.09
C LEU A 316 12.98 -51.13 -68.44
N GLN A 317 13.82 -51.60 -67.52
CA GLN A 317 14.58 -52.84 -67.71
C GLN A 317 13.64 -54.05 -67.83
N SER A 318 12.59 -54.12 -67.01
CA SER A 318 11.57 -55.16 -67.10
C SER A 318 10.80 -55.13 -68.42
N CYS A 319 10.47 -53.94 -68.95
CA CYS A 319 9.85 -53.81 -70.28
C CYS A 319 10.77 -54.32 -71.40
N VAL A 320 12.06 -53.99 -71.34
CA VAL A 320 13.08 -54.49 -72.27
C VAL A 320 13.17 -56.01 -72.17
N ASP A 321 13.28 -56.57 -70.97
CA ASP A 321 13.36 -58.03 -70.79
C ASP A 321 12.08 -58.76 -71.18
N ASN A 322 10.91 -58.14 -70.96
CA ASN A 322 9.63 -58.71 -71.37
C ASN A 322 9.47 -58.70 -72.90
N SER A 323 9.94 -57.65 -73.59
CA SER A 323 9.99 -57.65 -75.06
C SER A 323 10.94 -58.72 -75.61
N ARG A 324 12.09 -58.94 -74.96
CA ARG A 324 13.01 -60.04 -75.29
C ARG A 324 12.37 -61.41 -75.06
N LEU A 325 11.65 -61.58 -73.95
CA LEU A 325 10.90 -62.80 -73.66
C LEU A 325 9.80 -63.04 -74.70
N GLN A 326 9.03 -62.01 -75.07
CA GLN A 326 8.02 -62.14 -76.14
C GLN A 326 8.67 -62.50 -77.48
N ALA A 327 9.80 -61.88 -77.85
CA ALA A 327 10.53 -62.21 -79.07
C ALA A 327 11.07 -63.65 -79.06
N LEU A 328 11.58 -64.13 -77.92
CA LEU A 328 11.95 -65.53 -77.73
C LEU A 328 10.73 -66.45 -77.83
N MET A 329 9.60 -66.07 -77.24
CA MET A 329 8.36 -66.84 -77.25
C MET A 329 7.69 -66.92 -78.62
N SER A 330 7.89 -65.91 -79.48
CA SER A 330 7.44 -65.90 -80.88
C SER A 330 8.43 -66.54 -81.85
N SER A 331 9.63 -66.95 -81.40
CA SER A 331 10.63 -67.61 -82.26
C SER A 331 10.22 -69.04 -82.65
N THR A 332 10.67 -69.47 -83.83
CA THR A 332 10.44 -70.81 -84.39
C THR A 332 11.02 -71.92 -83.51
N SER A 333 12.12 -71.67 -82.81
CA SER A 333 12.76 -72.63 -81.88
C SER A 333 11.96 -72.85 -80.58
N TRP A 334 11.26 -71.83 -80.07
CA TRP A 334 10.44 -71.95 -78.86
C TRP A 334 9.14 -72.74 -79.10
N ARG A 335 8.54 -72.60 -80.29
CA ARG A 335 7.35 -73.37 -80.69
C ARG A 335 7.64 -74.86 -80.88
N LEU A 336 8.82 -75.20 -81.42
CA LEU A 336 9.26 -76.59 -81.63
C LEU A 336 9.51 -77.36 -80.31
N THR A 337 9.94 -76.68 -79.26
CA THR A 337 10.25 -77.30 -77.95
C THR A 337 9.06 -77.34 -76.98
N ALA A 338 7.86 -76.92 -77.41
CA ALA A 338 6.64 -76.94 -76.59
C ALA A 338 6.27 -78.35 -76.05
N PRO A 339 6.36 -79.46 -76.82
CA PRO A 339 6.06 -80.80 -76.32
C PRO A 339 7.03 -81.27 -75.23
N LEU A 340 8.33 -81.00 -75.43
CA LEU A 340 9.40 -81.35 -74.48
C LEU A 340 9.25 -80.61 -73.14
N ARG A 341 8.78 -79.36 -73.16
CA ARG A 341 8.58 -78.56 -71.94
C ARG A 341 7.32 -78.97 -71.16
N TRP A 342 6.28 -79.44 -71.86
CA TRP A 342 5.12 -80.07 -71.21
C TRP A 342 5.53 -81.38 -70.51
N CYS A 343 6.37 -82.20 -71.15
CA CYS A 343 6.96 -83.39 -70.52
C CYS A 343 7.85 -83.02 -69.31
N ALA A 344 8.70 -82.00 -69.41
CA ALA A 344 9.58 -81.58 -68.31
C ALA A 344 8.80 -80.99 -67.11
N ARG A 345 7.69 -80.26 -67.35
CA ARG A 345 6.80 -79.77 -66.27
C ARG A 345 6.04 -80.92 -65.59
N SER A 346 5.61 -81.93 -66.35
CA SER A 346 4.91 -83.10 -65.83
C SER A 346 5.83 -83.96 -64.94
N VAL A 347 7.11 -84.09 -65.31
CA VAL A 347 8.13 -84.80 -64.50
C VAL A 347 8.45 -84.08 -63.18
N ARG A 348 8.48 -82.73 -63.16
CA ARG A 348 8.68 -81.95 -61.92
C ARG A 348 7.48 -81.97 -60.97
N TRP A 349 6.26 -82.11 -61.50
CA TRP A 349 5.04 -82.19 -60.69
C TRP A 349 4.87 -83.55 -59.99
N LEU A 350 5.24 -84.65 -60.65
CA LEU A 350 5.24 -85.99 -60.06
C LEU A 350 6.30 -86.16 -58.95
N GLY A 351 7.49 -85.56 -59.12
CA GLY A 351 8.58 -85.66 -58.13
C GLY A 351 8.36 -84.86 -56.83
N SER A 352 7.63 -83.75 -56.87
CA SER A 352 7.43 -82.85 -55.71
C SER A 352 6.23 -83.20 -54.82
N SER A 353 5.41 -84.15 -55.25
CA SER A 353 4.23 -84.64 -54.51
C SER A 353 4.55 -85.88 -53.66
N PHE A 354 5.42 -86.78 -54.14
CA PHE A 354 5.85 -87.97 -53.39
C PHE A 354 6.76 -87.64 -52.18
N ALA A 355 7.60 -86.60 -52.31
CA ALA A 355 8.49 -86.14 -51.23
C ALA A 355 7.78 -85.50 -50.03
N ARG A 356 6.56 -84.96 -50.22
CA ARG A 356 5.75 -84.35 -49.14
C ARG A 356 4.99 -85.40 -48.31
N LEU A 357 4.66 -86.55 -48.90
CA LEU A 357 3.96 -87.65 -48.21
C LEU A 357 4.87 -88.44 -47.24
N LEU A 358 6.15 -88.62 -47.58
CA LEU A 358 7.13 -89.33 -46.73
C LEU A 358 7.57 -88.50 -45.50
N LYS A 359 7.54 -87.17 -45.56
CA LYS A 359 7.98 -86.28 -44.45
C LYS A 359 6.97 -86.16 -43.29
N SER A 360 5.68 -86.46 -43.49
CA SER A 360 4.65 -86.35 -42.44
C SER A 360 4.55 -87.61 -41.55
N GLY A 361 4.84 -88.80 -42.09
CA GLY A 361 4.78 -90.08 -41.36
C GLY A 361 5.95 -90.30 -40.40
N ALA A 362 7.19 -90.01 -40.83
CA ALA A 362 8.39 -90.17 -40.00
C ALA A 362 8.37 -89.28 -38.73
N ARG A 363 7.67 -88.14 -38.80
CA ARG A 363 7.61 -87.13 -37.73
C ARG A 363 6.80 -87.60 -36.51
N ARG A 364 5.82 -88.49 -36.68
CA ARG A 364 4.98 -89.03 -35.59
C ARG A 364 5.71 -90.13 -34.80
N ILE A 365 6.51 -90.95 -35.49
CA ILE A 365 7.25 -92.07 -34.89
C ILE A 365 8.36 -91.56 -33.95
N VAL A 366 9.07 -90.50 -34.34
CA VAL A 366 10.16 -89.91 -33.54
C VAL A 366 9.66 -89.31 -32.21
N VAL A 367 8.47 -88.69 -32.20
CA VAL A 367 7.87 -88.10 -30.98
C VAL A 367 7.44 -89.18 -29.98
N ALA A 368 6.87 -90.29 -30.47
CA ALA A 368 6.48 -91.42 -29.63
C ALA A 368 7.70 -92.10 -28.97
N GLY A 369 8.79 -92.29 -29.74
CA GLY A 369 10.05 -92.84 -29.21
C GLY A 369 10.72 -91.95 -28.17
N LEU A 370 10.66 -90.62 -28.33
CA LEU A 370 11.22 -89.66 -27.37
C LEU A 370 10.44 -89.61 -26.05
N ARG A 371 9.11 -89.70 -26.06
CA ARG A 371 8.30 -89.77 -24.82
C ARG A 371 8.55 -91.06 -24.03
N HIS A 372 8.65 -92.20 -24.71
CA HIS A 372 8.88 -93.49 -24.05
C HIS A 372 10.25 -93.58 -23.37
N THR A 373 11.26 -92.90 -23.94
CA THR A 373 12.63 -92.89 -23.40
C THR A 373 12.84 -91.91 -22.25
N ILE A 374 12.06 -90.83 -22.15
CA ILE A 374 12.13 -89.86 -21.04
C ILE A 374 11.54 -90.43 -19.73
N GLY A 375 10.57 -91.35 -19.80
CA GLY A 375 9.91 -91.94 -18.62
C GLY A 375 10.63 -93.12 -17.95
N ARG A 376 11.76 -93.63 -18.47
CA ARG A 376 12.50 -94.78 -17.91
C ARG A 376 13.98 -94.44 -17.66
N PRO A 377 14.44 -94.26 -16.39
CA PRO A 377 15.78 -93.74 -16.09
C PRO A 377 16.96 -94.62 -16.55
N ALA A 378 16.81 -95.95 -16.55
CA ALA A 378 17.87 -96.89 -16.94
C ALA A 378 18.13 -96.90 -18.47
N LEU A 379 17.07 -96.78 -19.27
CA LEU A 379 17.15 -96.68 -20.74
C LEU A 379 17.76 -95.35 -21.19
N ARG A 380 17.40 -94.26 -20.51
CA ARG A 380 17.96 -92.92 -20.75
C ARG A 380 19.48 -92.88 -20.58
N ARG A 381 20.04 -93.58 -19.57
CA ARG A 381 21.50 -93.63 -19.35
C ARG A 381 22.23 -94.40 -20.45
N ARG A 382 21.70 -95.55 -20.89
CA ARG A 382 22.31 -96.36 -21.98
C ARG A 382 22.23 -95.66 -23.34
N LEU A 383 21.07 -95.08 -23.69
CA LEU A 383 20.89 -94.34 -24.94
C LEU A 383 21.75 -93.07 -24.99
N ASN A 384 21.84 -92.31 -23.89
CA ASN A 384 22.71 -91.14 -23.85
C ASN A 384 24.20 -91.50 -23.97
N ALA A 385 24.63 -92.66 -23.46
CA ALA A 385 26.02 -93.11 -23.60
C ALA A 385 26.36 -93.45 -25.07
N SER A 386 25.44 -94.07 -25.81
CA SER A 386 25.63 -94.37 -27.23
C SER A 386 25.44 -93.15 -28.14
N LEU A 387 24.48 -92.26 -27.86
CA LEU A 387 24.20 -91.06 -28.66
C LEU A 387 25.30 -90.00 -28.52
N LYS A 388 26.05 -89.98 -27.41
CA LYS A 388 27.24 -89.11 -27.25
C LYS A 388 28.39 -89.46 -28.21
N ARG A 389 28.39 -90.63 -28.87
CA ARG A 389 29.35 -90.95 -29.95
C ARG A 389 29.04 -90.22 -31.27
N TYR A 390 27.84 -89.64 -31.44
CA TYR A 390 27.44 -88.90 -32.64
C TYR A 390 26.90 -87.50 -32.28
N PRO A 391 27.77 -86.48 -32.12
CA PRO A 391 27.42 -85.19 -31.50
C PRO A 391 26.34 -84.40 -32.26
N ARG A 392 26.32 -84.45 -33.60
CA ARG A 392 25.31 -83.73 -34.41
C ARG A 392 23.88 -84.25 -34.21
N LEU A 393 23.74 -85.56 -34.06
CA LEU A 393 22.44 -86.23 -33.90
C LEU A 393 21.89 -86.02 -32.47
N TYR A 394 22.79 -86.00 -31.47
CA TYR A 394 22.47 -85.67 -30.09
C TYR A 394 22.00 -84.22 -29.91
N GLU A 395 22.69 -83.24 -30.50
CA GLU A 395 22.27 -81.83 -30.53
C GLU A 395 20.92 -81.64 -31.23
N ALA A 396 20.71 -82.29 -32.38
CA ALA A 396 19.46 -82.19 -33.13
C ALA A 396 18.25 -82.76 -32.36
N LEU A 397 18.41 -83.91 -31.69
CA LEU A 397 17.38 -84.50 -30.83
C LEU A 397 17.15 -83.67 -29.55
N LYS A 398 18.21 -83.09 -28.95
CA LYS A 398 18.11 -82.22 -27.78
C LYS A 398 17.36 -80.92 -28.10
N ARG A 399 17.68 -80.25 -29.20
CA ARG A 399 16.94 -79.05 -29.68
C ARG A 399 15.49 -79.40 -30.03
N PHE A 400 15.25 -80.56 -30.65
CA PHE A 400 13.90 -81.04 -30.95
C PHE A 400 13.09 -81.32 -29.67
N ALA A 401 13.71 -81.86 -28.62
CA ALA A 401 13.07 -82.12 -27.33
C ALA A 401 12.77 -80.83 -26.53
N ILE A 402 13.68 -79.84 -26.56
CA ILE A 402 13.50 -78.52 -25.92
C ILE A 402 12.38 -77.73 -26.62
N ASN A 403 12.37 -77.66 -27.95
CA ASN A 403 11.31 -76.98 -28.73
C ASN A 403 9.91 -77.63 -28.59
N ARG A 404 9.83 -78.87 -28.07
CA ARG A 404 8.58 -79.60 -27.81
C ARG A 404 8.20 -79.66 -26.33
N GLY A 405 8.95 -78.99 -25.45
CA GLY A 405 8.64 -78.91 -24.02
C GLY A 405 8.87 -80.19 -23.23
N LEU A 406 9.70 -81.11 -23.73
CA LEU A 406 9.98 -82.41 -23.09
C LEU A 406 11.21 -82.38 -22.15
N MET A 407 11.93 -81.24 -22.07
CA MET A 407 13.02 -80.96 -21.12
C MET A 407 13.09 -79.46 -20.77
N VAL A 408 13.44 -79.14 -19.52
CA VAL A 408 13.60 -77.76 -18.99
C VAL A 408 15.01 -77.23 -19.23
N SER A 409 15.14 -76.01 -19.76
CA SER A 409 16.40 -75.27 -19.86
C SER A 409 16.57 -74.41 -18.60
N ALA A 410 17.66 -74.62 -17.87
CA ALA A 410 18.03 -73.80 -16.72
C ALA A 410 18.75 -72.53 -17.21
N SER A 411 18.02 -71.43 -17.32
CA SER A 411 18.56 -70.06 -17.21
C SER A 411 17.41 -69.03 -17.21
N VAL A 412 17.50 -68.09 -16.27
CA VAL A 412 16.77 -66.82 -16.08
C VAL A 412 16.10 -66.78 -14.70
N SER A 413 16.81 -66.14 -13.75
CA SER A 413 16.36 -65.80 -12.41
C SER A 413 15.04 -65.04 -12.44
N ARG A 414 14.08 -65.49 -11.62
CA ARG A 414 12.88 -64.73 -11.28
C ARG A 414 13.26 -63.66 -10.25
N HIS A 415 12.88 -62.43 -10.55
CA HIS A 415 12.82 -61.32 -9.60
C HIS A 415 11.96 -61.69 -8.39
N GLU A 416 12.50 -61.47 -7.19
CA GLU A 416 11.74 -61.39 -5.96
C GLU A 416 10.83 -60.16 -6.00
N THR A 417 9.53 -60.42 -5.94
CA THR A 417 8.50 -59.46 -5.54
C THR A 417 8.61 -59.24 -4.04
N ALA A 418 9.05 -58.06 -3.61
CA ALA A 418 8.88 -57.60 -2.24
C ALA A 418 7.72 -56.61 -2.18
N ASN A 419 6.70 -57.01 -1.43
CA ASN A 419 5.59 -56.20 -0.95
C ASN A 419 6.08 -54.86 -0.41
N ASN A 420 5.42 -53.78 -0.81
CA ASN A 420 5.41 -52.54 -0.03
C ASN A 420 3.95 -52.11 0.16
N GLU A 421 3.56 -52.03 1.43
CA GLU A 421 2.36 -51.37 1.89
C GLU A 421 2.30 -49.95 1.31
N VAL A 422 1.14 -49.59 0.77
CA VAL A 422 0.92 -48.27 0.16
C VAL A 422 0.74 -47.26 1.30
N PRO A 423 1.56 -46.20 1.38
CA PRO A 423 1.35 -45.12 2.34
C PRO A 423 -0.03 -44.46 2.13
N GLN A 424 -0.78 -44.17 3.20
CA GLN A 424 -2.17 -43.67 3.14
C GLN A 424 -2.38 -42.46 2.21
N HIS A 425 -1.37 -41.63 1.99
CA HIS A 425 -1.46 -40.46 1.09
C HIS A 425 -1.45 -40.80 -0.41
N LEU A 426 -1.26 -42.08 -0.79
CA LEU A 426 -1.20 -42.54 -2.18
C LEU A 426 -2.35 -43.48 -2.57
N GLU A 427 -3.33 -43.70 -1.68
CA GLU A 427 -4.45 -44.62 -1.90
C GLU A 427 -5.40 -44.19 -3.04
N GLY A 428 -5.50 -42.90 -3.35
CA GLY A 428 -6.35 -42.37 -4.43
C GLY A 428 -5.75 -42.42 -5.85
N LEU A 429 -4.47 -42.77 -6.01
CA LEU A 429 -3.78 -42.72 -7.30
C LEU A 429 -3.85 -44.04 -8.08
N SER A 430 -3.90 -43.94 -9.42
CA SER A 430 -3.83 -45.11 -10.31
C SER A 430 -2.46 -45.81 -10.20
N ALA A 431 -2.42 -47.11 -10.50
CA ALA A 431 -1.19 -47.90 -10.41
C ALA A 431 -0.03 -47.30 -11.23
N SER A 432 -0.33 -46.69 -12.38
CA SER A 432 0.66 -46.02 -13.23
C SER A 432 1.21 -44.74 -12.58
N ALA A 433 0.37 -43.96 -11.91
CA ALA A 433 0.80 -42.74 -11.21
C ALA A 433 1.66 -43.05 -9.97
N ARG A 434 1.36 -44.15 -9.26
CA ARG A 434 2.19 -44.63 -8.14
C ARG A 434 3.59 -45.06 -8.61
N GLN A 435 3.66 -45.73 -9.77
CA GLN A 435 4.94 -46.13 -10.36
C GLN A 435 5.82 -44.92 -10.68
N VAL A 436 5.24 -43.88 -11.29
CA VAL A 436 5.95 -42.62 -11.62
C VAL A 436 6.45 -41.91 -10.35
N TYR A 437 5.66 -41.90 -9.27
CA TYR A 437 6.07 -41.33 -7.99
C TYR A 437 7.29 -42.06 -7.40
N TYR A 438 7.29 -43.40 -7.40
CA TYR A 438 8.43 -44.17 -6.90
C TYR A 438 9.68 -44.00 -7.76
N ASP A 439 9.53 -43.90 -9.08
CA ASP A 439 10.65 -43.65 -9.99
C ASP A 439 11.25 -42.25 -9.75
N LEU A 440 10.41 -41.23 -9.58
CA LEU A 440 10.85 -39.86 -9.25
C LEU A 440 11.58 -39.80 -7.91
N LYS A 441 11.02 -40.43 -6.87
CA LYS A 441 11.64 -40.49 -5.54
C LYS A 441 13.01 -41.17 -5.59
N LYS A 442 13.12 -42.28 -6.33
CA LYS A 442 14.39 -42.99 -6.51
C LYS A 442 15.44 -42.15 -7.23
N THR A 443 15.02 -41.34 -8.21
CA THR A 443 15.93 -40.41 -8.91
C THR A 443 16.37 -39.22 -8.06
N THR A 444 15.54 -38.77 -7.11
CA THR A 444 15.93 -37.69 -6.18
C THR A 444 16.91 -38.20 -5.13
N GLU A 445 16.64 -39.36 -4.53
CA GLU A 445 17.56 -40.00 -3.56
C GLU A 445 18.92 -40.37 -4.19
N GLN A 446 18.97 -40.68 -5.49
CA GLN A 446 20.22 -40.91 -6.23
C GLN A 446 20.97 -39.63 -6.63
N LYS A 447 20.29 -38.47 -6.64
CA LYS A 447 20.91 -37.16 -6.90
C LYS A 447 21.54 -36.57 -5.63
N ASP A 448 20.97 -36.83 -4.46
CA ASP A 448 21.51 -36.35 -3.17
C ASP A 448 22.70 -37.19 -2.65
N GLN A 449 23.05 -38.31 -3.32
CA GLN A 449 24.21 -39.15 -3.01
C GLN A 449 25.38 -39.02 -4.01
N ARG A 450 25.34 -38.02 -4.91
CA ARG A 450 26.43 -37.64 -5.80
C ARG A 450 26.79 -36.18 -5.57
#